data_AF-A0A258TR69-F1
#
_entry.id   AF-A0A258TR69-F1
#
_cell.length_a   1.000
_cell.length_b   1.000
_cell.length_c   1.000
_cell.angle_alpha   90.00
_cell.angle_beta   90.00
_cell.angle_gamma   90.00
#
_symmetry.space_group_name_H-M   'P 1'
#
loop_
_entity.id
_entity.type
_entity.pdbx_description
1 polymer ?
#
loop_
_entity_poly.entity_id
_entity_poly.type
_entity_poly.pdbx_seq_one_letter_code
_entity_poly.pdbx_strand_id
1 'polypeptide(L)' 'MDLSEASVTHLRREWPGVHFTFCGEDDVPARLSPVLEGQGFNLYLVNNADHCVAFTGDLEIATGIVLATVSED' A
#
# COMPACT_ATOMS: atom_id res chain seq x y z
N MET A 1 -3.00 11.16 -11.78
CA MET A 1 -2.46 9.90 -12.33
C MET A 1 -3.34 8.82 -11.74
N ASP A 2 -4.04 8.05 -12.57
CA ASP A 2 -4.94 7.00 -12.08
C ASP A 2 -4.13 5.76 -11.68
N LEU A 3 -4.22 5.36 -10.40
CA LEU A 3 -3.55 4.16 -9.93
C LEU A 3 -4.47 2.96 -10.19
N SER A 4 -4.05 2.11 -11.13
CA SER A 4 -4.78 0.90 -11.52
C SER A 4 -4.01 -0.37 -11.16
N GLU A 5 -4.72 -1.50 -11.13
CA GLU A 5 -4.14 -2.83 -10.91
C GLU A 5 -2.97 -3.14 -11.87
N ALA A 6 -3.04 -2.62 -13.10
CA ALA A 6 -1.96 -2.76 -14.09
C ALA A 6 -0.66 -2.07 -13.62
N SER A 7 -0.77 -0.91 -12.97
CA SER A 7 0.37 -0.17 -12.41
C SER A 7 1.00 -0.97 -11.28
N VAL A 8 0.18 -1.48 -10.35
CA VAL A 8 0.67 -2.31 -9.23
C VAL A 8 1.29 -3.62 -9.72
N THR A 9 0.71 -4.23 -10.75
CA THR A 9 1.27 -5.42 -11.40
C THR A 9 2.64 -5.15 -11.99
N HIS A 10 2.85 -3.97 -12.59
CA HIS A 10 4.16 -3.55 -13.07
C HIS A 10 5.18 -3.45 -11.91
N LEU A 11 4.81 -2.78 -10.81
CA LEU A 11 5.66 -2.68 -9.62
C LEU A 11 6.05 -4.06 -9.06
N ARG A 12 5.10 -5.01 -8.99
CA ARG A 12 5.37 -6.39 -8.53
C ARG A 12 6.35 -7.13 -9.43
N ARG A 13 6.37 -6.83 -10.73
CA ARG A 13 7.34 -7.41 -11.67
C ARG A 13 8.72 -6.79 -11.52
N GLU A 14 8.77 -5.47 -11.30
CA GLU A 14 10.04 -4.75 -11.10
C GLU A 14 10.68 -5.08 -9.75
N TRP A 15 9.87 -5.30 -8.70
CA TRP A 15 10.32 -5.65 -7.35
C TRP A 15 9.67 -6.94 -6.85
N PRO A 16 10.13 -8.11 -7.31
CA PRO A 16 9.55 -9.41 -6.90
C PRO A 16 9.79 -9.75 -5.42
N GLY A 17 10.72 -9.06 -4.75
CA GLY A 17 10.98 -9.22 -3.31
C GLY A 17 10.09 -8.37 -2.40
N VAL A 18 9.26 -7.48 -2.96
CA VAL A 18 8.37 -6.58 -2.20
C VAL A 18 6.93 -6.98 -2.46
N HIS A 19 6.16 -7.13 -1.39
CA HIS A 19 4.73 -7.39 -1.50
C HIS A 19 3.98 -6.09 -1.77
N PHE A 20 3.43 -5.92 -2.97
CA PHE A 20 2.46 -4.86 -3.26
C PHE A 20 1.03 -5.39 -3.19
N THR A 21 0.19 -4.66 -2.48
CA THR A 21 -1.25 -4.89 -2.37
C THR A 21 -1.99 -3.68 -2.93
N PHE A 22 -3.04 -3.92 -3.69
CA PHE A 22 -3.92 -2.89 -4.24
C PHE A 22 -5.33 -3.13 -3.72
N CYS A 23 -5.93 -2.14 -3.07
CA CYS A 23 -7.28 -2.22 -2.53
C CYS A 23 -7.96 -0.84 -2.55
N GLY A 24 -9.23 -0.76 -2.16
CA GLY A 24 -9.88 0.52 -1.94
C GLY A 24 -9.55 1.10 -0.57
N GLU A 25 -9.85 2.38 -0.35
CA GLU A 25 -9.80 2.98 0.99
C GLU A 25 -10.69 2.27 2.01
N ASP A 26 -11.80 1.66 1.57
CA ASP A 26 -12.74 0.92 2.42
C ASP A 26 -12.11 -0.35 3.05
N ASP A 27 -11.13 -0.95 2.36
CA ASP A 27 -10.35 -2.08 2.87
C ASP A 27 -9.28 -1.66 3.89
N VAL A 28 -9.00 -0.35 4.02
CA VAL A 28 -8.00 0.17 4.95
C VAL A 28 -8.68 0.76 6.18
N PRO A 29 -8.27 0.38 7.40
CA PRO A 29 -8.77 1.00 8.62
C PRO A 29 -8.61 2.52 8.59
N ALA A 30 -9.71 3.27 8.70
CA ALA A 30 -9.70 4.75 8.73
C ALA A 30 -8.82 5.37 9.84
N ARG A 31 -8.44 4.58 10.84
CA ARG A 31 -7.52 4.97 11.92
C ARG A 31 -6.03 4.90 11.53
N LEU A 32 -5.71 4.35 10.37
CA LEU A 32 -4.33 4.27 9.88
C LEU A 32 -3.96 5.57 9.19
N SER A 33 -2.81 6.12 9.58
CA SER A 33 -2.21 7.23 8.86
C SER A 33 -1.44 6.68 7.65
N PRO A 34 -1.79 7.10 6.43
CA PRO A 34 -0.96 6.80 5.27
C PRO A 34 0.42 7.43 5.43
N VAL A 35 1.43 6.74 4.90
CA VAL A 35 2.79 7.29 4.84
C VAL A 35 2.95 8.28 3.68
N LEU A 36 2.10 8.15 2.67
CA LEU A 36 2.02 9.08 1.54
C LEU A 36 0.55 9.25 1.14
N GLU A 37 0.08 10.49 1.19
CA GLU A 37 -1.23 10.88 0.70
C GLU A 37 -1.05 11.41 -0.72
N GLY A 38 -1.67 10.73 -1.68
CA GLY A 38 -1.66 11.09 -3.09
C GLY A 38 -3.03 11.54 -3.56
N GLN A 39 -3.05 12.25 -4.69
CA GLN A 39 -4.31 12.67 -5.32
C GLN A 39 -4.90 11.47 -6.07
N GLY A 40 -5.80 10.73 -5.39
CA GLY A 40 -6.49 9.53 -5.87
C GLY A 40 -6.03 8.20 -5.26
N PHE A 41 -4.95 8.18 -4.46
CA PHE A 41 -4.57 7.00 -3.70
C PHE A 41 -3.71 7.35 -2.48
N ASN A 42 -3.78 6.49 -1.48
CA ASN A 42 -2.97 6.53 -0.27
C ASN A 42 -2.02 5.34 -0.23
N LEU A 43 -0.79 5.57 0.24
CA LEU A 43 0.22 4.54 0.40
C LEU A 43 0.39 4.22 1.89
N TYR A 44 0.36 2.94 2.20
CA TYR A 44 0.60 2.42 3.53
C TYR A 44 1.72 1.37 3.46
N LEU A 45 2.49 1.26 4.54
CA LEU A 45 3.53 0.26 4.63
C LEU A 45 3.05 -0.89 5.50
N VAL A 46 3.48 -2.08 5.14
CA VAL A 46 3.24 -3.28 5.93
C VAL A 46 4.54 -4.01 6.19
N ASN A 47 4.64 -4.57 7.38
CA ASN A 47 5.68 -5.47 7.78
C ASN A 47 5.08 -6.88 7.91
N ASN A 48 5.66 -7.85 7.21
CA ASN A 48 5.32 -9.27 7.26
C ASN A 48 6.51 -10.10 7.76
N ALA A 49 7.42 -9.50 8.53
CA ALA A 49 8.60 -10.19 9.06
C ALA A 49 8.24 -11.26 10.11
N ASP A 50 7.09 -11.15 10.79
CA ASP A 50 6.73 -12.03 11.92
C ASP A 50 5.29 -12.53 11.81
N HIS A 51 5.08 -13.65 11.10
CA HIS A 51 3.86 -14.49 10.94
C HIS A 51 2.50 -13.82 10.62
N CYS A 52 2.35 -12.52 10.81
CA CYS A 52 1.18 -11.70 10.64
C CYS A 52 1.61 -10.41 9.92
N VAL A 53 0.84 -10.03 8.90
CA VAL A 53 1.00 -8.75 8.23
C VAL A 53 0.49 -7.66 9.18
N ALA A 54 1.35 -6.71 9.53
CA ALA A 54 1.01 -5.55 10.34
C ALA A 54 1.31 -4.26 9.57
N PHE A 55 0.43 -3.28 9.65
CA PHE A 55 0.72 -1.94 9.13
C PHE A 55 1.80 -1.27 9.98
N THR A 56 2.72 -0.56 9.32
CA THR A 56 3.82 0.16 9.95
C THR A 56 3.97 1.54 9.34
N GLY A 57 4.48 2.50 10.12
CA GLY A 57 4.92 3.81 9.61
C GLY A 57 6.40 3.81 9.21
N ASP A 58 7.14 2.77 9.57
CA ASP A 58 8.59 2.68 9.40
C ASP A 58 8.96 2.06 8.04
N LEU A 59 9.52 2.88 7.16
CA LEU A 59 10.07 2.48 5.85
C LEU A 59 11.22 1.47 5.99
N GLU A 60 11.97 1.53 7.08
CA GLU A 60 13.15 0.69 7.29
C GLU A 60 12.80 -0.78 7.55
N ILE A 61 11.64 -1.05 8.15
CA ILE A 61 11.15 -2.41 8.46
C ILE A 61 10.02 -2.85 7.55
N ALA A 62 9.58 -1.99 6.62
CA ALA A 62 8.52 -2.29 5.69
C ALA A 62 8.97 -3.37 4.71
N THR A 63 8.27 -4.51 4.69
CA THR A 63 8.50 -5.60 3.74
C THR A 63 7.49 -5.60 2.60
N GLY A 64 6.49 -4.71 2.66
CA GLY A 64 5.45 -4.58 1.66
C GLY A 64 4.77 -3.21 1.70
N ILE A 65 4.01 -2.94 0.65
CA ILE A 65 3.35 -1.67 0.39
C ILE A 65 1.89 -1.96 0.02
N VAL A 66 0.97 -1.27 0.68
CA VAL A 66 -0.45 -1.28 0.35
C VAL A 66 -0.78 0.06 -0.32
N LEU A 67 -1.34 -0.01 -1.52
CA LEU A 67 -1.83 1.14 -2.25
C LEU A 67 -3.35 1.10 -2.22
N ALA A 68 -3.95 2.05 -1.51
CA ALA A 68 -5.40 2.17 -1.38
C ALA A 68 -5.90 3.28 -2.31
N THR A 69 -6.80 2.98 -3.24
CA THR A 69 -7.42 4.04 -4.06
C THR A 69 -8.39 4.84 -3.20
N VAL A 70 -8.22 6.16 -3.21
CA VAL A 70 -9.19 7.07 -2.59
C VAL A 70 -10.04 7.70 -3.68
N SER A 71 -11.35 7.65 -3.52
CA SER A 71 -12.25 8.41 -4.38
C SER A 71 -12.49 9.76 -3.71
N GLU A 72 -12.11 10.85 -4.36
CA GLU A 72 -12.60 12.16 -3.94
C GLU A 72 -14.10 12.21 -4.29
N ASP A 73 -14.97 12.06 -3.28
CA ASP A 73 -16.42 12.29 -3.41
C ASP A 73 -16.73 13.79 -3.56
#